data_AF-A0A1P8WWL9-F1
#
_entry.id   AF-A0A1P8WWL9-F1
#
_cell.length_a   1.000
_cell.length_b   1.000
_cell.length_c   1.000
_cell.angle_alpha   90.00
_cell.angle_beta   90.00
_cell.angle_gamma   90.00
#
_symmetry.space_group_name_H-M   'P 1'
#
loop_
_entity.id
_entity.type
_entity.pdbx_description
1 polymer ?
#
loop_
_entity_poly.entity_id
_entity_poly.type
_entity_poly.pdbx_seq_one_letter_code
_entity_poly.pdbx_strand_id
1 'polypeptide(L)'
;MPENAQNAILALLADRSADASICPSEVARAISTDDDWRASMPTVHTAIDALLQEGIIQLSWKGRCLEKRTGPYRISRLRRC
;
A
#
# COMPACT_ATOMS: atom_id res chain seq x y z
N MET A 1 13.92 15.09 -0.53
CA MET A 1 12.57 15.31 0.02
C MET A 1 11.96 13.93 0.12
N PRO A 2 11.73 13.35 1.31
CA PRO A 2 11.33 11.95 1.40
C PRO A 2 9.97 11.80 0.73
N GLU A 3 9.97 11.04 -0.35
CA GLU A 3 8.82 10.83 -1.22
C GLU A 3 7.70 10.24 -0.37
N ASN A 4 6.59 10.97 -0.24
CA ASN A 4 5.43 10.58 0.56
C ASN A 4 5.11 9.10 0.32
N ALA A 5 4.90 8.32 1.38
CA ALA A 5 4.62 6.88 1.26
C ALA A 5 3.48 6.55 0.27
N GLN A 6 2.55 7.48 0.06
CA GLN A 6 1.54 7.42 -1.00
C GLN A 6 2.13 7.35 -2.41
N ASN A 7 3.11 8.18 -2.75
CA ASN A 7 3.78 8.16 -4.05
C ASN A 7 4.54 6.85 -4.25
N ALA A 8 5.22 6.35 -3.21
CA ALA A 8 5.87 5.04 -3.29
C ALA A 8 4.86 3.92 -3.54
N ILE A 9 3.69 3.95 -2.88
CA ILE A 9 2.58 3.02 -3.14
C ILE A 9 2.13 3.12 -4.60
N LEU A 10 1.88 4.34 -5.09
CA LEU A 10 1.42 4.56 -6.46
C LEU A 10 2.46 4.15 -7.50
N ALA A 11 3.74 4.41 -7.26
CA ALA A 11 4.84 4.02 -8.13
C ALA A 11 4.97 2.50 -8.19
N LEU A 12 4.94 1.81 -7.04
CA LEU A 12 4.96 0.35 -6.98
C LEU A 12 3.72 -0.26 -7.66
N LEU A 13 2.54 0.32 -7.46
CA LEU A 13 1.32 -0.11 -8.13
C LEU A 13 1.31 0.21 -9.63
N ALA A 14 2.06 1.22 -10.08
CA ALA A 14 2.19 1.58 -11.49
C ALA A 14 3.21 0.71 -12.22
N ASP A 15 4.29 0.32 -11.54
CA ASP A 15 5.30 -0.62 -12.03
C ASP A 15 4.72 -2.04 -12.15
N ARG A 16 3.84 -2.40 -11.22
CA ARG A 16 3.14 -3.70 -11.25
C ARG A 16 1.91 -3.66 -12.16
N SER A 17 1.52 -4.82 -12.68
CA SER A 17 0.26 -4.98 -13.41
C SER A 17 -0.91 -4.46 -12.58
N ALA A 18 -1.93 -3.87 -13.22
CA ALA A 18 -3.08 -3.33 -12.48
C ALA A 18 -3.93 -4.40 -11.75
N ASP A 19 -3.65 -5.70 -11.94
CA ASP A 19 -4.22 -6.83 -11.17
C ASP A 19 -3.29 -7.32 -10.05
N ALA A 20 -2.06 -6.84 -10.04
CA ALA A 20 -1.10 -7.20 -9.03
C ALA A 20 -1.47 -6.53 -7.71
N SER A 21 -1.04 -7.20 -6.64
CA SER A 21 -1.16 -6.71 -5.29
C SER A 21 0.23 -6.61 -4.66
N ILE A 22 0.42 -5.60 -3.81
CA ILE A 22 1.68 -5.34 -3.11
C ILE A 22 1.52 -5.57 -1.62
N CYS A 23 2.64 -5.84 -0.95
CA CYS A 23 2.70 -5.95 0.50
C CYS A 23 3.10 -4.60 1.13
N PRO A 24 2.59 -4.27 2.34
CA PRO A 24 2.97 -3.05 3.03
C PRO A 24 4.48 -3.00 3.36
N SER A 25 5.13 -4.15 3.50
CA SER A 25 6.59 -4.26 3.71
C SER A 25 7.42 -3.87 2.49
N GLU A 26 6.91 -4.07 1.25
CA GLU A 26 7.60 -3.61 0.04
C GLU A 26 7.63 -2.08 -0.02
N VAL A 27 6.49 -1.45 0.29
CA VAL A 27 6.40 0.01 0.39
C VAL A 27 7.32 0.54 1.48
N ALA A 28 7.30 -0.09 2.66
CA ALA A 28 8.15 0.30 3.78
C ALA A 28 9.63 0.25 3.42
N ARG A 29 10.05 -0.76 2.65
CA ARG A 29 11.42 -0.88 2.12
C ARG A 29 11.72 0.15 1.04
N ALA A 30 10.76 0.51 0.20
CA ALA A 30 10.96 1.52 -0.84
C ALA A 30 11.15 2.93 -0.26
N ILE A 31 10.49 3.25 0.86
CA ILE A 31 10.62 4.56 1.52
C ILE A 31 11.70 4.60 2.60
N SER A 32 12.11 3.44 3.11
CA SER A 32 13.19 3.36 4.11
C SER A 32 14.53 3.35 3.39
N THR A 33 15.36 4.33 3.68
CA THR A 33 16.76 4.38 3.23
C THR A 33 17.67 3.44 4.02
N ASP A 34 17.26 3.08 5.23
CA ASP A 34 17.99 2.21 6.15
C ASP A 34 17.30 0.84 6.28
N ASP A 35 18.02 -0.15 6.86
CA ASP A 35 17.49 -1.51 7.12
C ASP A 35 16.29 -1.50 8.11
N ASP A 36 16.03 -0.36 8.75
CA ASP A 36 14.93 -0.09 9.69
C ASP A 36 13.58 0.25 9.02
N TRP A 37 13.18 -0.51 8.00
CA TRP A 37 11.86 -0.37 7.35
C TRP A 37 10.69 -0.52 8.33
N ARG A 38 10.91 -1.16 9.48
CA ARG A 38 9.93 -1.29 10.57
C ARG A 38 9.54 0.06 11.17
N ALA A 39 10.47 1.01 11.26
CA ALA A 39 10.18 2.36 11.74
C ALA A 39 9.25 3.13 10.78
N SER A 40 9.30 2.77 9.49
CA SER A 40 8.50 3.37 8.41
C SER A 40 7.10 2.75 8.27
N MET A 41 6.83 1.58 8.88
CA MET A 41 5.51 0.93 8.86
C MET A 41 4.33 1.82 9.27
N PRO A 42 4.37 2.60 10.38
CA PRO A 42 3.27 3.48 10.74
C PRO A 42 2.99 4.53 9.65
N THR A 43 4.02 5.11 9.04
CA THR A 43 3.89 6.06 7.92
C THR A 43 3.23 5.41 6.71
N VAL A 44 3.66 4.18 6.36
CA VAL A 44 3.04 3.40 5.28
C VAL A 44 1.57 3.12 5.58
N HIS A 45 1.24 2.71 6.81
CA HIS A 45 -0.15 2.46 7.20
C HIS A 45 -1.03 3.70 7.07
N THR A 46 -0.55 4.86 7.52
CA THR A 46 -1.29 6.12 7.36
C THR A 46 -1.51 6.47 5.90
N ALA A 47 -0.51 6.27 5.03
CA ALA A 47 -0.65 6.50 3.61
C ALA A 47 -1.65 5.54 2.95
N ILE A 48 -1.63 4.26 3.33
CA ILE A 48 -2.59 3.25 2.88
C ILE A 48 -4.00 3.63 3.32
N ASP A 49 -4.21 3.98 4.60
CA ASP A 49 -5.52 4.39 5.10
C ASP A 49 -6.06 5.60 4.33
N ALA A 50 -5.22 6.61 4.08
CA ALA A 50 -5.60 7.78 3.29
C ALA A 50 -6.01 7.40 1.85
N LEU A 51 -5.19 6.63 1.13
CA LEU A 51 -5.49 6.20 -0.24
C LEU A 51 -6.72 5.28 -0.31
N LEU A 52 -6.96 4.49 0.73
CA LEU A 52 -8.14 3.63 0.85
C LEU A 52 -9.40 4.46 1.08
N GLN A 53 -9.33 5.49 1.94
CA GLN A 53 -10.43 6.44 2.14
C GLN A 53 -10.72 7.27 0.89
N GLU A 54 -9.69 7.63 0.13
CA GLU A 54 -9.83 8.31 -1.17
C GLU A 54 -10.37 7.38 -2.28
N GLY A 55 -10.42 6.06 -2.04
CA GLY A 55 -10.85 5.09 -3.05
C GLY A 55 -9.87 4.96 -4.22
N ILE A 56 -8.58 5.17 -3.98
CA ILE A 56 -7.52 4.99 -4.99
C ILE A 56 -7.03 3.53 -5.00
N ILE A 57 -6.98 2.92 -3.82
CA ILE A 57 -6.58 1.52 -3.61
C ILE A 57 -7.71 0.73 -2.97
N GLN A 58 -7.65 -0.59 -3.09
CA GLN A 58 -8.47 -1.51 -2.31
C GLN A 58 -7.58 -2.49 -1.56
N LEU A 59 -8.06 -2.93 -0.40
CA LEU A 59 -7.44 -4.05 0.30
C LEU A 59 -8.18 -5.33 -0.07
N SER A 60 -7.45 -6.44 -0.22
CA SER A 60 -8.02 -7.76 -0.47
C SER A 60 -7.36 -8.80 0.41
N TRP A 61 -8.16 -9.74 0.91
CA TRP A 61 -7.70 -10.86 1.70
C TRP A 61 -8.54 -12.11 1.45
N LYS A 62 -7.88 -13.24 1.13
CA LYS A 62 -8.55 -14.50 0.78
C LYS A 62 -9.69 -14.34 -0.25
N GLY A 63 -9.49 -13.49 -1.25
CA GLY A 63 -10.49 -13.23 -2.30
C GLY A 63 -11.66 -12.34 -1.88
N ARG A 64 -11.62 -11.75 -0.67
CA ARG A 64 -12.61 -10.78 -0.18
C ARG A 64 -12.00 -9.39 -0.17
N CYS A 65 -12.70 -8.40 -0.71
CA CYS A 65 -12.32 -7.00 -0.56
C CYS A 65 -12.53 -6.57 0.91
N LEU A 66 -11.52 -5.90 1.45
CA LEU A 66 -11.51 -5.34 2.79
C LEU A 66 -11.59 -3.82 2.68
N GLU A 67 -12.55 -3.23 3.38
CA GLU A 67 -12.69 -1.77 3.48
C GLU A 67 -11.75 -1.17 4.54
N LYS A 68 -11.15 -2.00 5.39
CA LYS A 68 -10.22 -1.61 6.45
C LYS A 68 -9.08 -2.61 6.57
N ARG A 69 -7.91 -2.12 7.01
CA ARG A 69 -6.75 -2.97 7.32
C ARG A 69 -7.01 -3.86 8.54
N THR A 70 -7.49 -5.07 8.29
CA THR A 70 -7.76 -6.06 9.35
C THR A 70 -6.91 -7.30 9.12
N GLY A 71 -5.97 -7.57 10.04
CA GLY A 71 -5.10 -8.74 9.95
C GLY A 71 -4.10 -8.65 8.78
N PRO A 72 -3.68 -9.79 8.20
CA PRO A 72 -2.91 -9.77 6.97
C PRO A 72 -3.81 -9.37 5.80
N TYR A 73 -3.33 -8.47 4.95
CA TYR A 73 -4.05 -7.93 3.81
C TYR A 73 -3.09 -7.71 2.65
N ARG A 74 -3.62 -7.63 1.44
CA ARG A 74 -2.87 -7.19 0.26
C ARG A 74 -3.46 -5.92 -0.30
N ILE A 75 -2.59 -5.05 -0.81
CA ILE A 75 -3.00 -3.76 -1.38
C ILE A 75 -3.05 -3.93 -2.89
N SER A 76 -4.18 -3.59 -3.50
CA SER A 76 -4.38 -3.66 -4.95
C SER A 76 -4.91 -2.31 -5.40
N ARG A 77 -4.72 -1.94 -6.68
CA ARG A 77 -5.32 -0.71 -7.20
C ARG A 77 -6.84 -0.86 -7.24
N LEU A 78 -7.59 0.18 -6.86
CA LEU A 78 -9.06 0.13 -7.05
C LEU A 78 -9.33 0.10 -8.55
N ARG A 79 -9.85 -1.02 -9.04
CA ARG A 79 -10.46 -1.09 -10.35
C ARG A 79 -11.92 -0.78 -10.16
N ARG A 80 -12.42 0.26 -10.83
CA ARG A 80 -13.87 0.42 -10.99
C ARG A 80 -14.34 -0.81 -11.78
N CYS A 81 -15.07 -1.71 -11.12
CA CYS A 81 -15.84 -2.75 -11.79
C CYS A 81 -16.98 -2.12 -12.59
#